data_AF-A0A7W8MRW0-F1
#
_entry.id   AF-A0A7W8MRW0-F1
#
_cell.length_a   1.000
_cell.length_b   1.000
_cell.length_c   1.000
_cell.angle_alpha   90.00
_cell.angle_beta   90.00
_cell.angle_gamma   90.00
#
_symmetry.space_group_name_H-M   'P 1'
#
loop_
_entity.id
_entity.type
_entity.pdbx_description
1 polymer ?
#
loop_
_entity_poly.entity_id
_entity_poly.type
_entity_poly.pdbx_seq_one_letter_code
_entity_poly.pdbx_strand_id
1 'polypeptide(L)'
;MAVSVLLVGGSGCSRLRPKPAAQYVYVTAKQTFLRDRVAAVSNRTATVENGDRLEVLDHGRRFVKVQTAKGEQGWIDEKVVATQDVFDQFEKLKQDHKADPVVASAVVRDEVYMHAKPGRDTERFFRLAEGEKLKLLARATLAKPLPPGTRVAKAAPVPVPATATTTGSAGKGVKAVAPAVPDEPAAPVMEDWWLVRDSKGDTGWLFSRMMDVDAPDAITRYSEGQRIVGSYVLTTVNDPEAEQDDKNIPIYVTVLSPYKAGLTYDFDQVRVFTWNVKKHRYETGYRDRNIEGYLPVTVTTATDPYGKLPAATTPAPTFSYRVLSDDAGPVVPDPVTGAIVPGKTVVKTYRLESNLVRRVIQPGTTAPGEAHPEPVSEKKKGAAGKGGKGKKKR
;
A
#
# COMPACT_ATOMS: atom_id res chain seq x y z
N MET A 1 -13.33 60.29 -71.42
CA MET A 1 -12.23 59.49 -70.84
C MET A 1 -12.11 59.86 -69.38
N ALA A 2 -12.41 58.95 -68.46
CA ALA A 2 -12.10 59.08 -67.04
C ALA A 2 -11.62 57.72 -66.56
N VAL A 3 -10.37 57.68 -66.11
CA VAL A 3 -9.68 56.48 -65.62
C VAL A 3 -9.93 56.40 -64.12
N SER A 4 -10.62 55.36 -63.66
CA SER A 4 -10.71 55.01 -62.23
C SER A 4 -9.79 53.82 -61.95
N VAL A 5 -8.68 54.09 -61.27
CA VAL A 5 -7.77 53.08 -60.72
C VAL A 5 -8.35 52.58 -59.39
N LEU A 6 -8.72 51.30 -59.34
CA LEU A 6 -9.04 50.60 -58.08
C LEU A 6 -7.76 49.97 -57.54
N LEU A 7 -7.24 50.51 -56.44
CA LEU A 7 -6.20 49.90 -55.62
C LEU A 7 -6.84 48.85 -54.69
N VAL A 8 -6.62 47.57 -54.99
CA VAL A 8 -6.91 46.45 -54.07
C VAL A 8 -5.71 46.29 -53.14
N GLY A 9 -5.87 46.72 -51.89
CA GLY A 9 -4.90 46.49 -50.82
C GLY A 9 -4.88 45.02 -50.39
N GLY A 10 -3.77 44.34 -50.66
CA GLY A 10 -3.51 42.98 -50.18
C GLY A 10 -3.31 42.94 -48.66
N SER A 11 -4.35 42.56 -47.92
CA SER A 11 -4.20 42.11 -46.53
C SER A 11 -3.79 40.64 -46.57
N GLY A 12 -2.50 40.40 -46.32
CA GLY A 12 -1.87 39.08 -46.35
C GLY A 12 -2.51 38.08 -45.38
N CYS A 13 -2.81 36.89 -45.92
CA CYS A 13 -3.29 35.72 -45.21
C CYS A 13 -2.19 35.14 -44.30
N SER A 14 -2.08 35.61 -43.05
CA SER A 14 -1.30 34.93 -42.00
C SER A 14 -2.16 34.10 -41.03
N ARG A 15 -3.49 34.10 -41.20
CA ARG A 15 -4.45 33.48 -40.26
C ARG A 15 -4.86 32.03 -40.57
N LEU A 16 -4.26 31.38 -41.57
CA LEU A 16 -4.64 30.02 -42.01
C LEU A 16 -3.67 28.91 -41.55
N ARG A 17 -2.71 29.21 -40.68
CA ARG A 17 -1.98 28.13 -39.99
C ARG A 17 -2.79 27.71 -38.76
N PRO A 18 -3.23 26.44 -38.67
CA PRO A 18 -3.82 25.94 -37.43
C PRO A 18 -2.83 26.22 -36.30
N LYS A 19 -3.25 26.95 -35.27
CA LYS A 19 -2.42 27.11 -34.07
C LYS A 19 -2.18 25.68 -33.53
N PRO A 20 -0.92 25.26 -33.32
CA PRO A 20 -0.66 23.95 -32.74
C PRO A 20 -1.43 23.86 -31.41
N ALA A 21 -1.94 22.67 -31.11
CA ALA A 21 -2.66 22.44 -29.86
C ALA A 21 -1.80 22.89 -28.69
N ALA A 22 -2.42 23.58 -27.72
CA ALA A 22 -1.74 24.03 -26.52
C ALA A 22 -1.17 22.81 -25.79
N GLN A 23 0.13 22.83 -25.53
CA GLN A 23 0.80 21.82 -24.71
C GLN A 23 0.80 22.30 -23.26
N TYR A 24 0.61 21.40 -22.31
CA TYR A 24 0.64 21.75 -20.89
C TYR A 24 1.65 20.91 -20.14
N VAL A 25 2.19 21.51 -19.08
CA VAL A 25 2.96 20.83 -18.05
C VAL A 25 2.42 21.19 -16.67
N TYR A 26 2.67 20.34 -15.70
CA TYR A 26 2.10 20.45 -14.36
C TYR A 26 3.20 20.43 -13.30
N VAL A 27 3.18 21.35 -12.36
CA VAL A 27 4.27 21.49 -11.39
C VAL A 27 4.29 20.33 -10.39
N THR A 28 5.44 19.69 -10.21
CA THR A 28 5.64 18.56 -9.28
C THR A 28 6.37 18.98 -7.99
N ALA A 29 7.08 20.11 -7.99
CA ALA A 29 7.70 20.63 -6.77
C ALA A 29 6.64 21.14 -5.77
N LYS A 30 6.95 21.10 -4.46
CA LYS A 30 6.09 21.71 -3.42
C LYS A 30 5.79 23.18 -3.76
N GLN A 31 6.85 23.92 -4.07
CA GLN A 31 6.80 25.29 -4.54
C GLN A 31 8.07 25.57 -5.33
N THR A 32 7.95 26.34 -6.41
CA THR A 32 9.08 26.82 -7.20
C THR A 32 8.73 28.15 -7.85
N PHE A 33 9.62 28.66 -8.70
CA PHE A 33 9.43 29.92 -9.39
C PHE A 33 9.80 29.83 -10.86
N LEU A 34 9.14 30.67 -11.65
CA LEU A 34 9.49 30.88 -13.05
C LEU A 34 10.64 31.88 -13.16
N ARG A 35 11.55 31.64 -14.09
CA ARG A 35 12.73 32.48 -14.35
C ARG A 35 12.53 33.33 -15.60
N ASP A 36 12.98 34.58 -15.60
CA ASP A 36 12.93 35.41 -16.81
C ASP A 36 13.79 34.85 -17.96
N ARG A 37 14.92 34.20 -17.61
CA ARG A 37 15.87 33.59 -18.55
C ARG A 37 16.57 32.35 -17.98
N VAL A 38 17.15 31.54 -18.86
CA VAL A 38 18.01 30.41 -18.48
C VAL A 38 19.46 30.88 -18.36
N ALA A 39 19.84 31.33 -17.16
CA ALA A 39 21.20 31.78 -16.86
C ALA A 39 21.58 31.48 -15.40
N ALA A 40 22.85 31.64 -15.04
CA ALA A 40 23.33 31.50 -13.66
C ALA A 40 22.69 32.52 -12.70
N VAL A 41 22.34 33.70 -13.21
CA VAL A 41 21.58 34.74 -12.50
C VAL A 41 20.32 35.03 -13.31
N SER A 42 19.16 34.92 -12.68
CA SER A 42 17.85 35.14 -13.29
C SER A 42 16.90 35.79 -12.29
N ASN A 43 15.95 36.58 -12.78
CA ASN A 43 14.88 37.15 -11.96
C ASN A 43 13.71 36.16 -11.83
N ARG A 44 13.03 36.20 -10.69
CA ARG A 44 11.78 35.48 -10.46
C ARG A 44 10.64 36.23 -11.11
N THR A 45 9.94 35.60 -12.05
CA THR A 45 8.79 36.21 -12.74
C THR A 45 7.45 35.79 -12.14
N ALA A 46 7.35 34.58 -11.58
CA ALA A 46 6.14 34.09 -10.91
C ALA A 46 6.49 33.02 -9.87
N THR A 47 5.53 32.72 -8.99
CA THR A 47 5.57 31.61 -8.04
C THR A 47 4.56 30.57 -8.46
N VAL A 48 4.95 29.30 -8.46
CA VAL A 48 4.06 28.19 -8.82
C VAL A 48 4.20 27.05 -7.80
N GLU A 49 3.13 26.31 -7.61
CA GLU A 49 2.96 25.30 -6.55
C GLU A 49 2.56 23.94 -7.13
N ASN A 50 2.65 22.88 -6.31
CA ASN A 50 2.34 21.52 -6.76
C ASN A 50 0.93 21.41 -7.35
N GLY A 51 0.84 20.87 -8.56
CA GLY A 51 -0.42 20.72 -9.31
C GLY A 51 -0.77 21.88 -10.25
N ASP A 52 -0.04 23.01 -10.20
CA ASP A 52 -0.30 24.13 -11.11
C ASP A 52 -0.13 23.72 -12.57
N ARG A 53 -1.15 24.01 -13.39
CA ARG A 53 -1.14 23.79 -14.85
C ARG A 53 -0.53 25.00 -15.57
N LEU A 54 0.48 24.74 -16.40
CA LEU A 54 1.23 25.76 -17.11
C LEU A 54 1.19 25.47 -18.63
N GLU A 55 0.84 26.48 -19.43
CA GLU A 55 0.85 26.37 -20.90
C GLU A 55 2.29 26.48 -21.40
N VAL A 56 2.73 25.53 -22.22
CA VAL A 56 4.08 25.52 -22.80
C VAL A 56 4.13 26.44 -24.00
N LEU A 57 5.09 27.36 -23.97
CA LEU A 57 5.37 28.32 -25.04
C LEU A 57 6.59 27.92 -25.87
N ASP A 58 7.60 27.34 -25.23
CA ASP A 58 8.86 26.96 -25.89
C ASP A 58 9.61 25.89 -25.08
N HIS A 59 10.48 25.13 -25.76
CA HIS A 59 11.31 24.08 -25.14
C HIS A 59 12.79 24.44 -25.25
N GLY A 60 13.46 24.47 -24.11
CA GLY A 60 14.91 24.57 -23.99
C GLY A 60 15.52 23.22 -23.61
N ARG A 61 16.85 23.16 -23.45
CA ARG A 61 17.55 21.89 -23.20
C ARG A 61 17.15 21.16 -21.90
N ARG A 62 16.90 21.92 -20.83
CA ARG A 62 16.50 21.42 -19.49
C ARG A 62 15.40 22.26 -18.86
N PHE A 63 14.88 23.21 -19.62
CA PHE A 63 13.94 24.20 -19.14
C PHE A 63 12.84 24.32 -20.18
N VAL A 64 11.62 24.52 -19.69
CA VAL A 64 10.45 24.76 -20.53
C VAL A 64 10.00 26.19 -20.28
N LYS A 65 9.79 26.96 -21.34
CA LYS A 65 9.19 28.29 -21.23
C LYS A 65 7.69 28.10 -21.14
N VAL A 66 7.09 28.65 -20.11
CA VAL A 66 5.69 28.43 -19.77
C VAL A 66 4.96 29.72 -19.45
N GLN A 67 3.64 29.66 -19.52
CA GLN A 67 2.72 30.72 -19.10
C GLN A 67 1.76 30.19 -18.04
N THR A 68 1.62 30.93 -16.94
CA THR A 68 0.61 30.62 -15.92
C THR A 68 -0.78 31.02 -16.39
N ALA A 69 -1.83 30.52 -15.74
CA ALA A 69 -3.20 30.96 -16.02
C ALA A 69 -3.42 32.48 -15.82
N LYS A 70 -2.55 33.14 -15.04
CA LYS A 70 -2.56 34.60 -14.82
C LYS A 70 -1.83 35.38 -15.92
N GLY A 71 -1.25 34.70 -16.90
CA GLY A 71 -0.54 35.30 -18.01
C GLY A 71 0.95 35.56 -17.75
N GLU A 72 1.47 35.24 -16.56
CA GLU A 72 2.88 35.41 -16.22
C GLU A 72 3.73 34.37 -16.95
N GLN A 73 4.89 34.77 -17.48
CA GLN A 73 5.74 33.90 -18.29
C GLN A 73 7.12 33.73 -17.68
N GLY A 74 7.73 32.56 -17.92
CA GLY A 74 9.12 32.32 -17.59
C GLY A 74 9.54 30.89 -17.84
N TRP A 75 10.78 30.58 -17.51
CA TRP A 75 11.40 29.28 -17.67
C TRP A 75 11.34 28.49 -16.36
N ILE A 76 10.94 27.23 -16.44
CA ILE A 76 10.90 26.27 -15.33
C ILE A 76 11.75 25.05 -15.70
N ASP A 77 12.44 24.46 -14.72
CA ASP A 77 13.24 23.25 -14.93
C ASP A 77 12.32 22.06 -15.27
N GLU A 78 12.67 21.29 -16.30
CA GLU A 78 11.88 20.13 -16.75
C GLU A 78 11.70 19.07 -15.65
N LYS A 79 12.62 19.00 -14.68
CA LYS A 79 12.59 18.01 -13.59
C LYS A 79 11.54 18.30 -12.53
N VAL A 80 11.03 19.53 -12.47
CA VAL A 80 10.01 19.95 -11.50
C VAL A 80 8.64 20.09 -12.13
N VAL A 81 8.46 19.52 -13.32
CA VAL A 81 7.18 19.45 -14.01
C VAL A 81 6.89 18.04 -14.51
N ALA A 82 5.61 17.68 -14.56
CA ALA A 82 5.07 16.51 -15.22
C ALA A 82 4.50 16.91 -16.58
N THR A 83 4.65 16.04 -17.58
CA THR A 83 4.07 16.25 -18.91
C THR A 83 2.56 15.99 -18.90
N GLN A 84 1.87 16.40 -19.97
CA GLN A 84 0.46 16.03 -20.19
C GLN A 84 0.24 14.52 -20.11
N ASP A 85 1.12 13.71 -20.73
CA ASP A 85 1.00 12.24 -20.70
C ASP A 85 1.04 11.68 -19.27
N VAL A 86 1.89 12.23 -18.40
CA VAL A 86 1.95 11.83 -16.98
C VAL A 86 0.66 12.23 -16.28
N PHE A 87 0.17 13.45 -16.49
CA PHE A 87 -1.10 13.90 -15.93
C PHE A 87 -2.26 12.99 -16.35
N ASP A 88 -2.34 12.64 -17.64
CA ASP A 88 -3.38 11.78 -18.19
C ASP A 88 -3.33 10.36 -17.61
N GLN A 89 -2.15 9.84 -17.27
CA GLN A 89 -2.03 8.56 -16.55
C GLN A 89 -2.68 8.62 -15.17
N PHE A 90 -2.51 9.71 -14.43
CA PHE A 90 -3.12 9.88 -13.11
C PHE A 90 -4.63 10.13 -13.21
N GLU A 91 -5.09 10.90 -14.19
CA GLU A 91 -6.53 11.04 -14.47
C GLU A 91 -7.15 9.70 -14.82
N LYS A 92 -6.46 8.87 -15.62
CA LYS A 92 -6.89 7.51 -15.90
C LYS A 92 -6.99 6.66 -14.63
N LEU A 93 -5.99 6.67 -13.75
CA LEU A 93 -6.05 5.94 -12.47
C LEU A 93 -7.25 6.40 -11.62
N LYS A 94 -7.48 7.71 -11.56
CA LYS A 94 -8.60 8.30 -10.84
C LYS A 94 -9.95 7.84 -11.38
N GLN A 95 -10.10 7.73 -12.70
CA GLN A 95 -11.34 7.21 -13.31
C GLN A 95 -11.49 5.70 -13.11
N ASP A 96 -10.44 4.92 -13.43
CA ASP A 96 -10.45 3.45 -13.39
C ASP A 96 -10.79 2.94 -11.99
N HIS A 97 -10.27 3.61 -10.95
CA HIS A 97 -10.43 3.21 -9.56
C HIS A 97 -11.45 4.05 -8.78
N LYS A 98 -12.32 4.80 -9.47
CA LYS A 98 -13.32 5.67 -8.82
C LYS A 98 -14.30 4.88 -7.94
N ALA A 99 -14.71 3.70 -8.42
CA ALA A 99 -15.70 2.83 -7.78
C ALA A 99 -15.08 1.79 -6.83
N ASP A 100 -13.76 1.72 -6.74
CA ASP A 100 -13.09 0.76 -5.88
C ASP A 100 -13.44 1.00 -4.41
N PRO A 101 -13.72 -0.07 -3.64
CA PRO A 101 -14.02 0.07 -2.23
C PRO A 101 -12.77 0.53 -1.47
N VAL A 102 -12.99 1.40 -0.49
CA VAL A 102 -11.94 1.77 0.45
C VAL A 102 -11.72 0.59 1.39
N VAL A 103 -10.51 0.03 1.37
CA VAL A 103 -10.18 -1.13 2.22
C VAL A 103 -9.66 -0.72 3.58
N ALA A 104 -9.06 0.46 3.73
CA ALA A 104 -8.57 1.00 4.99
C ALA A 104 -8.30 2.51 4.87
N SER A 105 -8.14 3.19 6.01
CA SER A 105 -7.68 4.59 6.08
C SER A 105 -6.22 4.63 6.50
N ALA A 106 -5.48 5.63 6.03
CA ALA A 106 -4.07 5.83 6.36
C ALA A 106 -3.70 7.31 6.43
N VAL A 107 -2.50 7.60 6.92
CA VAL A 107 -1.88 8.92 6.92
C VAL A 107 -0.50 8.83 6.30
N VAL A 108 -0.11 9.87 5.56
CA VAL A 108 1.25 10.02 5.05
C VAL A 108 2.21 10.28 6.21
N ARG A 109 3.29 9.51 6.28
CA ARG A 109 4.28 9.58 7.37
C ARG A 109 5.31 10.70 7.19
N ASP A 110 5.72 10.92 5.95
CA ASP A 110 6.65 11.97 5.55
C ASP A 110 6.33 12.33 4.10
N GLU A 111 6.75 13.52 3.69
CA GLU A 111 6.50 14.04 2.37
C GLU A 111 6.92 13.07 1.26
N VAL A 112 6.01 12.81 0.32
CA VAL A 112 6.19 11.72 -0.63
C VAL A 112 5.45 11.99 -1.93
N TYR A 113 5.97 11.43 -3.02
CA TYR A 113 5.31 11.47 -4.32
C TYR A 113 4.40 10.27 -4.52
N MET A 114 3.22 10.50 -5.09
CA MET A 114 2.43 9.44 -5.72
C MET A 114 3.06 9.04 -7.06
N HIS A 115 2.96 7.76 -7.37
CA HIS A 115 3.44 7.13 -8.58
C HIS A 115 2.27 6.67 -9.48
N ALA A 116 2.47 6.68 -10.80
CA ALA A 116 1.47 6.18 -11.74
C ALA A 116 1.34 4.64 -11.70
N LYS A 117 2.41 3.95 -11.28
CA LYS A 117 2.48 2.50 -11.13
C LYS A 117 3.29 2.14 -9.88
N PRO A 118 3.06 0.97 -9.25
CA PRO A 118 3.89 0.56 -8.13
C PRO A 118 5.32 0.35 -8.62
N GLY A 119 6.29 0.89 -7.89
CA GLY A 119 7.71 0.80 -8.24
C GLY A 119 8.47 2.10 -7.97
N ARG A 120 9.78 1.98 -7.71
CA ARG A 120 10.65 3.13 -7.40
C ARG A 120 10.96 4.00 -8.61
N ASP A 121 11.04 3.37 -9.78
CA ASP A 121 11.45 3.97 -11.05
C ASP A 121 10.25 4.14 -11.99
N THR A 122 9.16 4.73 -11.48
CA THR A 122 7.94 5.00 -12.23
C THR A 122 7.63 6.49 -12.24
N GLU A 123 6.78 6.91 -13.18
CA GLU A 123 6.34 8.29 -13.34
C GLU A 123 5.65 8.77 -12.05
N ARG A 124 5.96 9.99 -11.64
CA ARG A 124 5.49 10.58 -10.38
C ARG A 124 4.96 11.98 -10.60
N PHE A 125 3.93 12.35 -9.84
CA PHE A 125 3.29 13.66 -10.03
C PHE A 125 2.88 14.32 -8.71
N PHE A 126 1.77 13.88 -8.12
CA PHE A 126 1.24 14.49 -6.90
C PHE A 126 2.21 14.33 -5.74
N ARG A 127 2.47 15.45 -5.04
CA ARG A 127 3.32 15.47 -3.85
C ARG A 127 2.45 15.67 -2.63
N LEU A 128 2.48 14.70 -1.73
CA LEU A 128 1.68 14.69 -0.52
C LEU A 128 2.51 15.18 0.66
N ALA A 129 1.90 15.99 1.51
CA ALA A 129 2.51 16.43 2.74
C ALA A 129 2.40 15.35 3.83
N GLU A 130 3.27 15.42 4.83
CA GLU A 130 3.12 14.66 6.07
C GLU A 130 1.74 14.92 6.70
N GLY A 131 1.11 13.87 7.21
CA GLY A 131 -0.22 13.94 7.83
C GLY A 131 -1.40 13.93 6.85
N GLU A 132 -1.14 13.98 5.53
CA GLU A 132 -2.20 13.89 4.52
C GLU A 132 -3.01 12.59 4.70
N LYS A 133 -4.34 12.71 4.73
CA LYS A 133 -5.26 11.59 4.94
C LYS A 133 -5.46 10.81 3.64
N LEU A 134 -5.37 9.50 3.75
CA LEU A 134 -5.44 8.57 2.62
C LEU A 134 -6.57 7.56 2.79
N LYS A 135 -7.19 7.23 1.67
CA LYS A 135 -8.04 6.05 1.52
C LYS A 135 -7.26 5.00 0.74
N LEU A 136 -7.02 3.84 1.37
CA LEU A 136 -6.35 2.70 0.74
C LEU A 136 -7.35 1.94 -0.13
N LEU A 137 -6.95 1.57 -1.35
CA LEU A 137 -7.81 0.89 -2.33
C LEU A 137 -7.32 -0.53 -2.63
N ALA A 138 -6.04 -0.67 -2.98
CA ALA A 138 -5.46 -1.96 -3.37
C ALA A 138 -3.99 -2.04 -2.97
N ARG A 139 -3.50 -3.25 -2.70
CA ARG A 139 -2.09 -3.52 -2.41
C ARG A 139 -1.40 -4.19 -3.59
N ALA A 140 -0.14 -3.84 -3.80
CA ALA A 140 0.77 -4.53 -4.69
C ALA A 140 2.07 -4.87 -3.96
N THR A 141 2.78 -5.89 -4.43
CA THR A 141 4.12 -6.22 -3.96
C THR A 141 5.04 -6.56 -5.13
N LEU A 142 6.21 -5.94 -5.16
CA LEU A 142 7.19 -6.07 -6.24
C LEU A 142 8.58 -6.32 -5.68
N ALA A 143 9.43 -6.98 -6.46
CA ALA A 143 10.84 -7.08 -6.11
C ALA A 143 11.48 -5.68 -6.14
N LYS A 144 12.28 -5.37 -5.13
CA LYS A 144 13.09 -4.16 -5.10
C LYS A 144 14.01 -4.16 -6.32
N PRO A 145 14.01 -3.10 -7.15
CA PRO A 145 14.93 -3.02 -8.27
C PRO A 145 16.36 -3.07 -7.75
N LEU A 146 17.16 -3.97 -8.33
CA LEU A 146 18.58 -4.06 -8.02
C LEU A 146 19.33 -2.93 -8.73
N PRO A 147 20.37 -2.34 -8.10
CA PRO A 147 21.27 -1.43 -8.77
C PRO A 147 21.83 -2.05 -10.07
N PRO A 148 22.10 -1.23 -11.11
CA PRO A 148 22.77 -1.70 -12.30
C PRO A 148 24.08 -2.45 -11.95
N GLY A 149 24.23 -3.69 -12.43
CA GLY A 149 25.42 -4.52 -12.19
C GLY A 149 25.27 -5.59 -11.09
N THR A 150 24.20 -5.57 -10.29
CA THR A 150 23.90 -6.65 -9.34
C THR A 150 23.02 -7.73 -9.98
N ARG A 151 23.47 -8.99 -9.97
CA ARG A 151 22.73 -10.15 -10.52
C ARG A 151 21.84 -10.77 -9.45
N VAL A 152 20.55 -10.96 -9.74
CA VAL A 152 19.69 -11.89 -8.98
C VAL A 152 19.95 -13.31 -9.51
N ALA A 153 20.23 -14.28 -8.64
CA ALA A 153 20.27 -15.68 -9.07
C ALA A 153 18.84 -16.21 -9.28
N LYS A 154 18.60 -16.89 -10.40
CA LYS A 154 17.30 -17.50 -10.75
C LYS A 154 16.98 -18.60 -9.72
N ALA A 155 15.77 -18.56 -9.13
CA ALA A 155 15.33 -19.58 -8.19
C ALA A 155 15.36 -20.98 -8.85
N ALA A 156 16.03 -21.93 -8.19
CA ALA A 156 16.04 -23.33 -8.62
C ALA A 156 14.68 -23.99 -8.31
N PRO A 157 14.17 -24.90 -9.16
CA PRO A 157 12.96 -25.64 -8.85
C PRO A 157 13.20 -26.59 -7.68
N VAL A 158 12.21 -26.66 -6.78
CA VAL A 158 12.20 -27.52 -5.58
C VAL A 158 12.34 -29.00 -5.99
N PRO A 159 13.31 -29.77 -5.47
CA PRO A 159 13.35 -31.21 -5.70
C PRO A 159 12.33 -31.92 -4.80
N VAL A 160 11.47 -32.73 -5.42
CA VAL A 160 10.56 -33.68 -4.76
C VAL A 160 11.41 -34.75 -4.04
N PRO A 161 11.16 -35.08 -2.76
CA PRO A 161 12.02 -36.03 -2.05
C PRO A 161 11.74 -37.47 -2.52
N ALA A 162 12.78 -38.12 -3.06
CA ALA A 162 12.80 -39.54 -3.30
C ALA A 162 13.12 -40.31 -2.02
N THR A 163 12.48 -41.47 -1.91
CA THR A 163 12.36 -42.40 -0.79
C THR A 163 13.70 -42.94 -0.27
N ALA A 164 13.75 -43.20 1.04
CA ALA A 164 14.88 -43.76 1.77
C ALA A 164 15.28 -45.18 1.31
N THR A 165 16.58 -45.50 1.39
CA THR A 165 17.05 -46.86 1.62
C THR A 165 18.34 -46.83 2.44
N THR A 166 18.35 -47.63 3.50
CA THR A 166 19.46 -47.84 4.43
C THR A 166 20.43 -48.90 3.91
N THR A 167 21.73 -48.75 4.15
CA THR A 167 22.66 -49.77 4.66
C THR A 167 24.09 -49.22 4.70
N GLY A 168 24.80 -49.46 5.80
CA GLY A 168 26.08 -48.82 6.12
C GLY A 168 27.33 -49.61 5.72
N SER A 169 28.50 -49.00 5.93
CA SER A 169 29.70 -49.64 6.50
C SER A 169 30.78 -48.60 6.79
N ALA A 170 31.60 -48.90 7.79
CA ALA A 170 32.62 -48.05 8.39
C ALA A 170 33.87 -47.83 7.51
N GLY A 171 34.48 -46.65 7.62
CA GLY A 171 35.74 -46.30 6.98
C GLY A 171 36.43 -45.09 7.64
N LYS A 172 37.68 -45.30 8.03
CA LYS A 172 38.52 -44.50 8.94
C LYS A 172 39.15 -43.28 8.24
N GLY A 173 39.06 -42.10 8.86
CA GLY A 173 40.09 -41.05 8.92
C GLY A 173 40.54 -40.34 7.64
N VAL A 174 39.95 -39.16 7.36
CA VAL A 174 40.66 -37.99 6.78
C VAL A 174 40.07 -36.73 7.42
N LYS A 175 40.92 -35.84 7.95
CA LYS A 175 40.52 -34.47 8.33
C LYS A 175 40.16 -33.73 7.03
N ALA A 176 38.88 -33.81 6.64
CA ALA A 176 38.32 -32.97 5.61
C ALA A 176 38.08 -31.57 6.20
N VAL A 177 38.74 -30.58 5.63
CA VAL A 177 38.31 -29.18 5.74
C VAL A 177 36.85 -29.16 5.34
N ALA A 178 35.98 -28.68 6.23
CA ALA A 178 34.57 -28.54 5.94
C ALA A 178 34.40 -27.78 4.62
N PRO A 179 33.73 -28.33 3.59
CA PRO A 179 33.35 -27.54 2.45
C PRO A 179 32.43 -26.43 3.00
N ALA A 180 32.78 -25.18 2.71
CA ALA A 180 31.91 -24.05 2.94
C ALA A 180 30.53 -24.41 2.36
N VAL A 181 29.50 -24.39 3.21
CA VAL A 181 28.12 -24.49 2.79
C VAL A 181 27.94 -23.45 1.68
N PRO A 182 27.50 -23.82 0.46
CA PRO A 182 27.21 -22.85 -0.57
C PRO A 182 26.18 -21.86 0.00
N ASP A 183 26.53 -20.58 0.04
CA ASP A 183 25.58 -19.52 0.41
C ASP A 183 24.37 -19.65 -0.51
N GLU A 184 23.27 -20.13 0.06
CA GLU A 184 21.98 -20.21 -0.60
C GLU A 184 21.60 -18.77 -1.02
N PRO A 185 21.34 -18.50 -2.30
CA PRO A 185 21.14 -17.14 -2.77
C PRO A 185 19.91 -16.53 -2.11
N ALA A 186 20.09 -15.38 -1.46
CA ALA A 186 19.03 -14.66 -0.78
C ALA A 186 17.90 -14.31 -1.75
N ALA A 187 16.67 -14.69 -1.40
CA ALA A 187 15.47 -14.32 -2.15
C ALA A 187 15.41 -12.79 -2.38
N PRO A 188 14.86 -12.34 -3.53
CA PRO A 188 14.78 -10.92 -3.83
C PRO A 188 14.02 -10.18 -2.72
N VAL A 189 14.58 -9.05 -2.28
CA VAL A 189 13.94 -8.21 -1.27
C VAL A 189 12.68 -7.62 -1.87
N MET A 190 11.52 -7.91 -1.28
CA MET A 190 10.22 -7.42 -1.76
C MET A 190 9.88 -6.05 -1.15
N GLU A 191 9.04 -5.30 -1.86
CA GLU A 191 8.53 -3.99 -1.48
C GLU A 191 7.02 -3.93 -1.68
N ASP A 192 6.31 -3.49 -0.64
CA ASP A 192 4.85 -3.32 -0.69
C ASP A 192 4.50 -1.88 -1.10
N TRP A 193 3.46 -1.78 -1.92
CA TRP A 193 2.89 -0.54 -2.44
C TRP A 193 1.38 -0.54 -2.24
N TRP A 194 0.80 0.63 -2.07
CA TRP A 194 -0.65 0.81 -1.99
C TRP A 194 -1.11 1.77 -3.06
N LEU A 195 -2.17 1.40 -3.77
CA LEU A 195 -2.99 2.35 -4.49
C LEU A 195 -3.82 3.11 -3.47
N VAL A 196 -3.70 4.43 -3.49
CA VAL A 196 -4.34 5.33 -2.52
C VAL A 196 -5.13 6.40 -3.24
N ARG A 197 -6.11 6.96 -2.53
CA ARG A 197 -6.81 8.19 -2.89
C ARG A 197 -6.61 9.21 -1.76
N ASP A 198 -6.14 10.40 -2.08
CA ASP A 198 -5.94 11.47 -1.09
C ASP A 198 -7.25 12.21 -0.75
N SER A 199 -7.16 13.26 0.08
CA SER A 199 -8.31 14.09 0.45
C SER A 199 -8.90 14.89 -0.72
N LYS A 200 -8.11 15.18 -1.76
CA LYS A 200 -8.53 15.89 -2.98
C LYS A 200 -9.17 14.95 -4.01
N GLY A 201 -9.05 13.64 -3.81
CA GLY A 201 -9.54 12.61 -4.72
C GLY A 201 -8.52 12.20 -5.78
N ASP A 202 -7.28 12.66 -5.70
CA ASP A 202 -6.20 12.25 -6.57
C ASP A 202 -5.77 10.83 -6.21
N THR A 203 -5.51 10.01 -7.23
CA THR A 203 -5.33 8.56 -7.08
C THR A 203 -3.98 8.14 -7.66
N GLY A 204 -3.20 7.39 -6.88
CA GLY A 204 -1.87 6.94 -7.29
C GLY A 204 -1.26 5.92 -6.33
N TRP A 205 -0.11 5.37 -6.72
CA TRP A 205 0.61 4.37 -5.95
C TRP A 205 1.59 5.01 -4.98
N LEU A 206 1.63 4.48 -3.76
CA LEU A 206 2.46 5.00 -2.69
C LEU A 206 3.21 3.87 -2.00
N PHE A 207 4.49 4.08 -1.72
CA PHE A 207 5.32 3.09 -1.04
C PHE A 207 4.79 2.85 0.37
N SER A 208 4.54 1.59 0.74
CA SER A 208 3.86 1.25 2.00
C SER A 208 4.56 1.75 3.26
N ARG A 209 5.88 2.01 3.22
CA ARG A 209 6.63 2.54 4.38
C ARG A 209 6.51 4.06 4.55
N MET A 210 5.94 4.77 3.58
CA MET A 210 5.72 6.22 3.63
C MET A 210 4.33 6.59 4.16
N MET A 211 3.60 5.60 4.67
CA MET A 211 2.29 5.79 5.26
C MET A 211 2.13 4.86 6.46
N ASP A 212 1.26 5.27 7.37
CA ASP A 212 0.82 4.47 8.50
C ASP A 212 -0.71 4.33 8.43
N VAL A 213 -1.24 3.13 8.68
CA VAL A 213 -2.69 2.93 8.74
C VAL A 213 -3.26 3.72 9.91
N ASP A 214 -4.38 4.40 9.67
CA ASP A 214 -5.04 5.28 10.64
C ASP A 214 -5.79 4.43 11.68
N ALA A 215 -5.02 3.84 12.59
CA ALA A 215 -5.49 3.04 13.70
C ALA A 215 -5.36 3.84 15.01
N PRO A 216 -6.39 3.86 15.87
CA PRO A 216 -6.34 4.60 17.13
C PRO A 216 -5.23 4.12 18.08
N ASP A 217 -4.52 5.05 18.69
CA ASP A 217 -3.43 4.75 19.62
C ASP A 217 -3.86 3.87 20.81
N ALA A 218 -5.12 4.00 21.22
CA ALA A 218 -5.71 3.20 22.30
C ALA A 218 -5.69 1.69 22.01
N ILE A 219 -5.68 1.29 20.73
CA ILE A 219 -5.64 -0.12 20.31
C ILE A 219 -4.30 -0.56 19.69
N THR A 220 -3.51 0.36 19.12
CA THR A 220 -2.21 0.04 18.50
C THR A 220 -1.23 -0.57 19.50
N ARG A 221 -1.30 -0.19 20.78
CA ARG A 221 -0.50 -0.78 21.87
C ARG A 221 -0.69 -2.30 22.06
N TYR A 222 -1.80 -2.86 21.57
CA TYR A 222 -2.12 -4.29 21.68
C TYR A 222 -1.77 -5.08 20.41
N SER A 223 -0.99 -4.49 19.50
CA SER A 223 -0.60 -5.11 18.23
C SER A 223 0.43 -6.25 18.36
N GLU A 224 0.99 -6.48 19.56
CA GLU A 224 1.87 -7.63 19.88
C GLU A 224 3.03 -7.84 18.89
N GLY A 225 3.60 -6.74 18.36
CA GLY A 225 4.72 -6.78 17.42
C GLY A 225 4.32 -6.99 15.95
N GLN A 226 3.02 -6.99 15.64
CA GLN A 226 2.49 -6.91 14.28
C GLN A 226 2.09 -5.47 13.94
N ARG A 227 1.89 -5.18 12.65
CA ARG A 227 1.28 -3.92 12.19
C ARG A 227 -0.21 -4.11 11.99
N ILE A 228 -1.01 -3.12 12.38
CA ILE A 228 -2.42 -3.04 11.98
C ILE A 228 -2.45 -2.59 10.51
N VAL A 229 -3.11 -3.38 9.65
CA VAL A 229 -3.27 -3.06 8.21
C VAL A 229 -4.67 -2.53 7.89
N GLY A 230 -5.60 -2.60 8.85
CA GLY A 230 -6.95 -2.07 8.76
C GLY A 230 -7.61 -2.04 10.14
N SER A 231 -8.37 -0.97 10.42
CA SER A 231 -9.12 -0.76 11.66
C SER A 231 -10.49 -0.22 11.32
N TYR A 232 -11.54 -0.92 11.75
CA TYR A 232 -12.93 -0.65 11.39
C TYR A 232 -13.76 -0.52 12.66
N VAL A 233 -14.53 0.55 12.77
CA VAL A 233 -15.52 0.69 13.85
C VAL A 233 -16.65 -0.30 13.58
N LEU A 234 -16.80 -1.28 14.46
CA LEU A 234 -17.87 -2.27 14.40
C LEU A 234 -19.18 -1.69 14.93
N THR A 235 -19.09 -1.03 16.07
CA THR A 235 -20.19 -0.37 16.78
C THR A 235 -19.61 0.53 17.88
N THR A 236 -20.46 1.16 18.69
CA THR A 236 -20.05 1.93 19.87
C THR A 236 -20.75 1.40 21.12
N VAL A 237 -20.14 1.61 22.27
CA VAL A 237 -20.75 1.38 23.59
C VAL A 237 -20.71 2.68 24.38
N ASN A 238 -21.80 3.00 25.06
CA ASN A 238 -21.86 4.19 25.90
C ASN A 238 -21.19 3.90 27.26
N ASP A 239 -20.23 4.74 27.63
CA ASP A 239 -19.57 4.75 28.93
C ASP A 239 -19.53 6.19 29.46
N PRO A 240 -20.49 6.59 30.32
CA PRO A 240 -20.57 7.96 30.83
C PRO A 240 -19.40 8.34 31.75
N GLU A 241 -18.72 7.34 32.33
CA GLU A 241 -17.59 7.49 33.24
C GLU A 241 -16.24 7.41 32.52
N ALA A 242 -16.24 7.17 31.21
CA ALA A 242 -15.03 7.18 30.38
C ALA A 242 -14.31 8.54 30.48
N GLU A 243 -12.99 8.53 30.51
CA GLU A 243 -12.18 9.75 30.58
C GLU A 243 -12.28 10.60 29.30
N GLN A 244 -12.58 9.97 28.16
CA GLN A 244 -12.72 10.61 26.86
C GLN A 244 -13.94 11.56 26.82
N ASP A 245 -13.85 12.62 26.03
CA ASP A 245 -14.97 13.57 25.85
C ASP A 245 -16.20 12.89 25.23
N ASP A 246 -16.00 12.11 24.16
CA ASP A 246 -17.06 11.30 23.57
C ASP A 246 -17.27 10.03 24.42
N LYS A 247 -18.48 9.91 24.97
CA LYS A 247 -18.89 8.78 25.80
C LYS A 247 -19.29 7.56 24.97
N ASN A 248 -19.39 7.67 23.65
CA ASN A 248 -19.65 6.53 22.76
C ASN A 248 -18.35 5.91 22.29
N ILE A 249 -17.85 4.98 23.09
CA ILE A 249 -16.54 4.37 22.87
C ILE A 249 -16.64 3.32 21.74
N PRO A 250 -15.82 3.43 20.68
CA PRO A 250 -15.88 2.50 19.55
C PRO A 250 -15.34 1.12 19.91
N ILE A 251 -16.02 0.08 19.43
CA ILE A 251 -15.56 -1.30 19.35
C ILE A 251 -14.95 -1.50 17.96
N TYR A 252 -13.75 -2.06 17.88
CA TYR A 252 -13.00 -2.18 16.63
C TYR A 252 -12.88 -3.62 16.16
N VAL A 253 -13.02 -3.84 14.85
CA VAL A 253 -12.40 -4.97 14.16
C VAL A 253 -11.08 -4.49 13.58
N THR A 254 -10.00 -5.20 13.84
CA THR A 254 -8.68 -4.92 13.29
C THR A 254 -8.14 -6.14 12.57
N VAL A 255 -7.37 -5.88 11.52
CA VAL A 255 -6.59 -6.89 10.81
C VAL A 255 -5.12 -6.57 10.96
N LEU A 256 -4.32 -7.58 11.28
CA LEU A 256 -2.90 -7.43 11.60
C LEU A 256 -2.04 -8.32 10.70
N SER A 257 -0.83 -7.85 10.45
CA SER A 257 0.13 -8.49 9.56
C SER A 257 1.53 -8.35 10.15
N PRO A 258 2.45 -9.30 9.93
CA PRO A 258 3.82 -9.14 10.38
C PRO A 258 4.51 -7.99 9.64
N TYR A 259 5.59 -7.45 10.21
CA TYR A 259 6.44 -6.45 9.56
C TYR A 259 7.32 -7.07 8.46
N LYS A 260 6.68 -7.71 7.47
CA LYS A 260 7.31 -8.37 6.33
C LYS A 260 6.65 -7.90 5.04
N ALA A 261 7.47 -7.46 4.08
CA ALA A 261 7.02 -7.15 2.73
C ALA A 261 7.02 -8.42 1.86
N GLY A 262 6.25 -8.43 0.78
CA GLY A 262 6.20 -9.59 -0.12
C GLY A 262 5.30 -10.72 0.34
N LEU A 263 4.48 -10.50 1.37
CA LEU A 263 3.46 -11.47 1.77
C LEU A 263 2.41 -11.60 0.69
N THR A 264 1.98 -12.83 0.43
CA THR A 264 0.95 -13.22 -0.56
C THR A 264 -0.48 -13.06 -0.03
N TYR A 265 -0.61 -12.54 1.19
CA TYR A 265 -1.85 -12.24 1.90
C TYR A 265 -1.71 -10.87 2.59
N ASP A 266 -2.85 -10.24 2.91
CA ASP A 266 -2.89 -8.91 3.52
C ASP A 266 -2.68 -8.95 5.03
N PHE A 267 -3.31 -9.91 5.70
CA PHE A 267 -3.26 -10.08 7.15
C PHE A 267 -3.24 -11.56 7.53
N ASP A 268 -2.63 -11.88 8.67
CA ASP A 268 -2.61 -13.23 9.25
C ASP A 268 -3.37 -13.33 10.58
N GLN A 269 -3.95 -12.21 11.01
CA GLN A 269 -4.69 -12.13 12.24
C GLN A 269 -5.87 -11.14 12.12
N VAL A 270 -7.01 -11.52 12.69
CA VAL A 270 -8.15 -10.64 12.96
C VAL A 270 -8.31 -10.51 14.47
N ARG A 271 -8.52 -9.29 14.98
CA ARG A 271 -8.74 -9.05 16.40
C ARG A 271 -9.89 -8.07 16.60
N VAL A 272 -10.79 -8.40 17.52
CA VAL A 272 -11.87 -7.50 17.94
C VAL A 272 -11.55 -6.93 19.31
N PHE A 273 -11.49 -5.61 19.39
CA PHE A 273 -11.28 -4.88 20.63
C PHE A 273 -12.61 -4.36 21.16
N THR A 274 -13.03 -4.91 22.31
CA THR A 274 -14.25 -4.49 23.02
C THR A 274 -13.88 -3.58 24.17
N TRP A 275 -14.72 -2.59 24.46
CA TRP A 275 -14.52 -1.70 25.61
C TRP A 275 -15.18 -2.27 26.86
N ASN A 276 -14.41 -2.34 27.96
CA ASN A 276 -14.93 -2.75 29.25
C ASN A 276 -15.37 -1.53 30.07
N VAL A 277 -16.68 -1.25 30.09
CA VAL A 277 -17.28 -0.10 30.80
C VAL A 277 -17.03 -0.08 32.31
N LYS A 278 -16.68 -1.22 32.94
CA LYS A 278 -16.37 -1.26 34.39
C LYS A 278 -14.90 -0.97 34.69
N LYS A 279 -14.02 -1.14 33.71
CA LYS A 279 -12.57 -0.99 33.86
C LYS A 279 -12.01 0.15 33.01
N HIS A 280 -12.87 0.83 32.26
CA HIS A 280 -12.56 1.91 31.32
C HIS A 280 -11.33 1.61 30.45
N ARG A 281 -11.30 0.41 29.85
CA ARG A 281 -10.21 0.00 28.96
C ARG A 281 -10.64 -0.99 27.90
N TYR A 282 -9.87 -1.04 26.82
CA TYR A 282 -9.99 -2.07 25.79
C TYR A 282 -9.54 -3.44 26.28
N GLU A 283 -10.28 -4.47 25.88
CA GLU A 283 -9.98 -5.89 26.06
C GLU A 283 -10.10 -6.60 24.69
N THR A 284 -9.40 -7.72 24.51
CA THR A 284 -9.54 -8.55 23.31
C THR A 284 -10.77 -9.42 23.44
N GLY A 285 -11.85 -9.08 22.73
CA GLY A 285 -13.11 -9.83 22.73
C GLY A 285 -13.11 -11.01 21.75
N TYR A 286 -12.27 -10.96 20.72
CA TYR A 286 -12.09 -12.05 19.77
C TYR A 286 -10.72 -11.99 19.10
N ARG A 287 -10.19 -13.15 18.75
CA ARG A 287 -8.95 -13.30 17.98
C ARG A 287 -9.05 -14.50 17.05
N ASP A 288 -8.80 -14.26 15.77
CA ASP A 288 -8.50 -15.30 14.79
C ASP A 288 -7.06 -15.11 14.30
N ARG A 289 -6.30 -16.19 14.17
CA ARG A 289 -4.86 -16.14 13.86
C ARG A 289 -4.48 -17.29 12.95
N ASN A 290 -3.29 -17.21 12.35
CA ASN A 290 -2.75 -18.25 11.48
C ASN A 290 -3.64 -18.45 10.26
N ILE A 291 -4.06 -17.37 9.61
CA ILE A 291 -4.88 -17.37 8.41
C ILE A 291 -4.14 -16.68 7.27
N GLU A 292 -4.49 -16.97 6.02
CA GLU A 292 -4.09 -16.13 4.89
C GLU A 292 -5.25 -15.23 4.48
N GLY A 293 -5.34 -14.06 5.10
CA GLY A 293 -6.47 -13.14 4.99
C GLY A 293 -6.32 -12.10 3.89
N TYR A 294 -7.44 -11.74 3.25
CA TYR A 294 -7.51 -10.77 2.15
C TYR A 294 -8.56 -9.70 2.39
N LEU A 295 -8.22 -8.46 2.06
CA LEU A 295 -9.12 -7.31 2.12
C LEU A 295 -10.19 -7.34 1.00
N PRO A 296 -11.30 -6.61 1.15
CA PRO A 296 -11.70 -5.81 2.31
C PRO A 296 -12.27 -6.65 3.45
N VAL A 297 -12.21 -6.09 4.67
CA VAL A 297 -13.12 -6.46 5.75
C VAL A 297 -14.42 -5.67 5.57
N THR A 298 -15.55 -6.36 5.63
CA THR A 298 -16.88 -5.74 5.53
C THR A 298 -17.49 -5.64 6.91
N VAL A 299 -18.06 -4.49 7.26
CA VAL A 299 -18.82 -4.27 8.51
C VAL A 299 -20.24 -3.85 8.14
N THR A 300 -21.23 -4.54 8.73
CA THR A 300 -22.66 -4.30 8.52
C THR A 300 -23.44 -4.55 9.80
N THR A 301 -24.76 -4.34 9.75
CA THR A 301 -25.69 -4.81 10.77
C THR A 301 -26.58 -5.87 10.15
N ALA A 302 -26.63 -7.08 10.73
CA ALA A 302 -27.36 -8.20 10.16
C ALA A 302 -27.95 -9.12 11.24
N THR A 303 -29.01 -9.84 10.87
CA THR A 303 -29.55 -10.97 11.64
C THR A 303 -28.73 -12.23 11.37
N ASP A 304 -28.82 -13.23 12.25
CA ASP A 304 -28.29 -14.57 11.95
C ASP A 304 -29.37 -15.34 11.15
N PRO A 305 -29.11 -15.66 9.86
CA PRO A 305 -30.09 -16.32 9.01
C PRO A 305 -30.38 -17.77 9.43
N TYR A 306 -29.55 -18.36 10.29
CA TYR A 306 -29.69 -19.75 10.71
C TYR A 306 -30.23 -19.90 12.14
N GLY A 307 -30.13 -18.86 12.96
CA GLY A 307 -30.56 -18.88 14.35
C GLY A 307 -32.06 -18.58 14.49
N LYS A 308 -32.72 -19.33 15.39
CA LYS A 308 -34.16 -19.17 15.69
C LYS A 308 -34.43 -18.49 17.03
N LEU A 309 -33.38 -18.20 17.79
CA LEU A 309 -33.49 -17.55 19.10
C LEU A 309 -33.71 -16.03 18.92
N PRO A 310 -34.32 -15.34 19.90
CA PRO A 310 -34.52 -13.89 19.81
C PRO A 310 -33.23 -13.09 19.53
N ALA A 311 -32.09 -13.53 20.07
CA ALA A 311 -30.79 -12.92 19.82
C ALA A 311 -30.31 -13.07 18.35
N ALA A 312 -30.70 -14.15 17.68
CA ALA A 312 -30.38 -14.40 16.27
C ALA A 312 -31.22 -13.51 15.34
N THR A 313 -32.50 -13.33 15.65
CA THR A 313 -33.44 -12.54 14.85
C THR A 313 -33.30 -11.03 15.06
N THR A 314 -32.57 -10.59 16.09
CA THR A 314 -32.30 -9.16 16.34
C THR A 314 -31.08 -8.72 15.51
N PRO A 315 -31.16 -7.65 14.71
CA PRO A 315 -30.01 -7.16 13.96
C PRO A 315 -28.85 -6.77 14.89
N ALA A 316 -27.64 -7.22 14.58
CA ALA A 316 -26.46 -7.01 15.40
C ALA A 316 -25.24 -6.61 14.54
N PRO A 317 -24.26 -5.89 15.11
CA PRO A 317 -23.01 -5.57 14.41
C PRO A 317 -22.34 -6.84 13.90
N THR A 318 -22.03 -6.86 12.61
CA THR A 318 -21.55 -8.03 11.87
C THR A 318 -20.32 -7.63 11.09
N PHE A 319 -19.32 -8.51 11.05
CA PHE A 319 -18.18 -8.33 10.17
C PHE A 319 -17.86 -9.61 9.42
N SER A 320 -17.32 -9.45 8.22
CA SER A 320 -16.84 -10.57 7.41
C SER A 320 -15.51 -10.26 6.75
N TYR A 321 -14.74 -11.31 6.51
CA TYR A 321 -13.47 -11.24 5.83
C TYR A 321 -13.22 -12.53 5.04
N ARG A 322 -12.28 -12.47 4.11
CA ARG A 322 -11.91 -13.59 3.24
C ARG A 322 -10.58 -14.18 3.69
N VAL A 323 -10.49 -15.50 3.64
CA VAL A 323 -9.24 -16.26 3.82
C VAL A 323 -9.02 -17.19 2.63
N LEU A 324 -7.77 -17.54 2.33
CA LEU A 324 -7.47 -18.52 1.29
C LEU A 324 -8.07 -19.88 1.66
N SER A 325 -8.66 -20.57 0.68
CA SER A 325 -9.14 -21.94 0.84
C SER A 325 -7.97 -22.92 0.92
N ASP A 326 -8.09 -24.03 1.66
CA ASP A 326 -7.05 -25.06 1.76
C ASP A 326 -6.78 -25.78 0.42
N ASP A 327 -7.78 -25.83 -0.46
CA ASP A 327 -7.69 -26.36 -1.82
C ASP A 327 -7.32 -25.32 -2.88
N ALA A 328 -6.94 -24.10 -2.47
CA ALA A 328 -6.45 -23.09 -3.40
C ALA A 328 -5.01 -23.36 -3.83
N GLY A 329 -4.69 -23.03 -5.08
CA GLY A 329 -3.31 -23.00 -5.56
C GLY A 329 -2.48 -21.88 -4.91
N PRO A 330 -1.14 -21.92 -5.05
CA PRO A 330 -0.27 -20.90 -4.48
C PRO A 330 -0.57 -19.52 -5.08
N VAL A 331 -0.66 -18.51 -4.22
CA VAL A 331 -0.86 -17.11 -4.65
C VAL A 331 0.49 -16.51 -5.02
N VAL A 332 0.63 -16.10 -6.28
CA VAL A 332 1.86 -15.49 -6.81
C VAL A 332 1.55 -14.06 -7.22
N PRO A 333 2.26 -13.04 -6.69
CA PRO A 333 2.09 -11.67 -7.13
C PRO A 333 2.42 -11.52 -8.61
N ASP A 334 1.63 -10.72 -9.32
CA ASP A 334 1.90 -10.42 -10.73
C ASP A 334 3.27 -9.74 -10.89
N PRO A 335 4.16 -10.22 -11.78
CA PRO A 335 5.55 -9.74 -11.82
C PRO A 335 5.69 -8.30 -12.36
N VAL A 336 4.66 -7.74 -12.98
CA VAL A 336 4.69 -6.40 -13.60
C VAL A 336 3.96 -5.39 -12.72
N THR A 337 2.78 -5.75 -12.26
CA THR A 337 1.88 -4.89 -11.49
C THR A 337 2.01 -5.11 -10.00
N GLY A 338 2.57 -6.24 -9.57
CA GLY A 338 2.64 -6.64 -8.17
C GLY A 338 1.29 -7.02 -7.56
N ALA A 339 0.22 -7.06 -8.35
CA ALA A 339 -1.12 -7.35 -7.85
C ALA A 339 -1.18 -8.73 -7.19
N ILE A 340 -1.83 -8.78 -6.03
CA ILE A 340 -2.06 -10.01 -5.28
C ILE A 340 -3.52 -10.39 -5.49
N VAL A 341 -3.76 -11.45 -6.28
CA VAL A 341 -5.11 -11.95 -6.56
C VAL A 341 -5.22 -13.36 -5.96
N PRO A 342 -5.99 -13.54 -4.87
CA PRO A 342 -6.20 -14.87 -4.33
C PRO A 342 -7.02 -15.72 -5.31
N GLY A 343 -6.78 -17.03 -5.28
CA GLY A 343 -7.62 -18.00 -5.98
C GLY A 343 -8.95 -18.19 -5.26
N LYS A 344 -9.25 -19.43 -4.85
CA LYS A 344 -10.46 -19.72 -4.10
C LYS A 344 -10.33 -19.22 -2.65
N THR A 345 -11.33 -18.48 -2.18
CA THR A 345 -11.39 -17.96 -0.81
C THR A 345 -12.62 -18.45 -0.05
N VAL A 346 -12.49 -18.58 1.26
CA VAL A 346 -13.59 -18.82 2.20
C VAL A 346 -13.97 -17.50 2.87
N VAL A 347 -15.26 -17.18 2.89
CA VAL A 347 -15.78 -16.02 3.65
C VAL A 347 -16.09 -16.47 5.07
N LYS A 348 -15.54 -15.78 6.06
CA LYS A 348 -15.87 -15.99 7.48
C LYS A 348 -16.68 -14.80 7.98
N THR A 349 -17.87 -15.05 8.47
CA THR A 349 -18.81 -14.03 8.98
C THR A 349 -18.99 -14.20 10.48
N TYR A 350 -18.97 -13.07 11.20
CA TYR A 350 -19.09 -13.03 12.65
C TYR A 350 -20.05 -11.93 13.09
N ARG A 351 -20.80 -12.19 14.15
CA ARG A 351 -21.74 -11.26 14.78
C ARG A 351 -21.28 -10.96 16.20
N LEU A 352 -21.37 -9.70 16.60
CA LEU A 352 -21.19 -9.28 17.98
C LEU A 352 -22.54 -9.34 18.70
N GLU A 353 -22.70 -10.32 19.58
CA GLU A 353 -23.87 -10.47 20.43
C GLU A 353 -23.50 -10.01 21.84
N SER A 354 -23.95 -8.80 22.21
CA SER A 354 -23.50 -8.10 23.41
C SER A 354 -21.97 -7.91 23.39
N ASN A 355 -21.21 -8.72 24.14
CA ASN A 355 -19.75 -8.69 24.19
C ASN A 355 -19.09 -9.95 23.59
N LEU A 356 -19.88 -10.88 23.05
CA LEU A 356 -19.38 -12.15 22.51
C LEU A 356 -19.41 -12.11 20.99
N VAL A 357 -18.29 -12.43 20.36
CA VAL A 357 -18.22 -12.59 18.91
C VAL A 357 -18.55 -14.04 18.56
N ARG A 358 -19.62 -14.25 17.79
CA ARG A 358 -20.06 -15.57 17.32
C ARG A 358 -19.88 -15.70 15.82
N ARG A 359 -19.36 -16.85 15.38
CA ARG A 359 -19.31 -17.20 13.95
C ARG A 359 -20.72 -17.51 13.45
N VAL A 360 -21.09 -16.90 12.32
CA VAL A 360 -22.33 -17.21 11.60
C VAL A 360 -22.03 -18.31 10.59
N ILE A 361 -22.60 -19.48 10.83
CA ILE A 361 -22.49 -20.63 9.95
C ILE A 361 -23.72 -21.52 10.16
N GLN A 362 -24.15 -22.22 9.10
CA GLN A 362 -25.30 -23.10 9.17
C GLN A 362 -25.04 -24.23 10.21
N PRO A 363 -25.97 -24.46 11.17
CA PRO A 363 -25.84 -25.54 12.13
C PRO A 363 -25.65 -26.90 11.45
N GLY A 364 -24.75 -27.71 11.99
CA GLY A 364 -24.44 -29.05 11.46
C GLY A 364 -23.55 -29.06 10.21
N THR A 365 -23.12 -27.90 9.70
CA THR A 365 -22.13 -27.83 8.62
C THR A 365 -20.71 -27.81 9.18
N THR A 366 -19.81 -28.54 8.53
CA THR A 366 -18.38 -28.48 8.85
C THR A 366 -17.82 -27.19 8.26
N ALA A 367 -16.99 -26.47 9.04
CA ALA A 367 -16.34 -25.28 8.54
C ALA A 367 -15.45 -25.64 7.33
N PRO A 368 -15.49 -24.87 6.22
CA PRO A 368 -14.56 -25.07 5.12
C PRO A 368 -13.11 -24.96 5.61
N GLY A 369 -12.23 -25.75 5.02
CA GLY A 369 -10.79 -25.65 5.29
C GLY A 369 -10.21 -24.34 4.78
N GLU A 370 -9.14 -23.89 5.43
CA GLU A 370 -8.46 -22.63 5.11
C GLU A 370 -6.94 -22.88 5.07
N ALA A 371 -6.24 -22.13 4.21
CA ALA A 371 -4.79 -22.17 4.17
C ALA A 371 -4.20 -21.41 5.36
N HIS A 372 -2.98 -21.81 5.71
CA HIS A 372 -2.24 -21.26 6.84
C HIS A 372 -0.87 -20.79 6.38
N PRO A 373 -0.38 -19.63 6.87
CA PRO A 373 0.96 -19.16 6.57
C PRO A 373 2.01 -20.21 6.96
N GLU A 374 3.05 -20.37 6.13
CA GLU A 374 4.17 -21.22 6.50
C GLU A 374 4.84 -20.71 7.80
N PRO A 375 5.14 -21.60 8.76
CA PRO A 375 5.79 -21.20 9.99
C PRO A 375 7.17 -20.60 9.68
N VAL A 376 7.39 -19.36 10.14
CA VAL A 376 8.69 -18.70 10.00
C VAL A 376 9.72 -19.53 10.77
N SER A 377 10.66 -20.16 10.06
CA SER A 377 11.77 -20.87 10.70
C SER A 377 12.63 -19.86 11.46
N GLU A 378 12.50 -19.85 12.80
CA GLU A 378 13.40 -19.07 13.64
C GLU A 378 14.82 -19.61 13.45
N LYS A 379 15.67 -18.84 12.76
CA LYS A 379 17.11 -19.10 12.77
C LYS A 379 17.59 -19.00 14.22
N LYS A 380 17.69 -20.14 14.92
CA LYS A 380 18.35 -20.25 16.21
C LYS A 380 19.75 -19.66 16.07
N LYS A 381 19.96 -18.46 16.62
CA LYS A 381 21.31 -17.91 16.86
C LYS A 381 22.02 -18.91 17.76
N GLY A 382 22.93 -19.70 17.18
CA GLY A 382 23.79 -20.61 17.91
C GLY A 382 24.54 -19.84 18.99
N ALA A 383 24.34 -20.22 20.25
CA ALA A 383 25.12 -19.72 21.37
C ALA A 383 26.57 -20.21 21.21
N ALA A 384 27.44 -19.35 20.67
CA ALA A 384 28.87 -19.60 20.68
C ALA A 384 29.36 -19.52 22.13
N GLY A 385 29.79 -20.67 22.66
CA GLY A 385 30.27 -20.83 24.03
C GLY A 385 31.46 -19.92 24.33
N LYS A 386 31.35 -19.13 25.40
CA LYS A 386 32.50 -18.51 26.05
C LYS A 386 33.21 -19.59 26.88
N GLY A 387 34.22 -20.23 26.28
CA GLY A 387 35.24 -20.95 27.02
C GLY A 387 36.05 -19.99 27.89
N GLY A 388 35.80 -19.99 29.19
CA GLY A 388 36.57 -19.22 30.17
C GLY A 388 37.98 -19.78 30.32
N LYS A 389 38.98 -19.06 29.79
CA LYS A 389 40.40 -19.26 30.11
C LYS A 389 40.63 -18.96 31.59
N GLY A 390 41.31 -19.89 32.25
CA GLY A 390 41.56 -19.88 33.69
C GLY A 390 42.44 -18.74 34.20
N LYS A 391 42.34 -18.50 35.50
CA LYS A 391 43.29 -17.71 36.27
C LYS A 391 43.70 -18.52 37.50
N LYS A 392 44.91 -19.10 37.44
CA LYS A 392 45.64 -19.63 38.60
C LYS A 392 45.86 -18.46 39.58
N LYS A 393 45.47 -18.62 40.84
CA LYS A 393 45.93 -17.78 41.95
C LYS A 393 47.14 -18.42 42.61
N ARG A 394 48.16 -17.59 42.81
CA ARG A 394 49.14 -17.71 43.90
C ARG A 394 48.47 -17.29 45.20
#